data_AF-A0A844A9T7-F1
#
_entry.id   AF-A0A844A9T7-F1
#
_cell.length_a   1.000
_cell.length_b   1.000
_cell.length_c   1.000
_cell.angle_alpha   90.00
_cell.angle_beta   90.00
_cell.angle_gamma   90.00
#
_symmetry.space_group_name_H-M   'P 1'
#
loop_
_entity.id
_entity.type
_entity.pdbx_description
1 polymer ?
#
loop_
_entity_poly.entity_id
_entity_poly.type
_entity_poly.pdbx_seq_one_letter_code
_entity_poly.pdbx_strand_id
1 'polypeptide(L)'
;MTASDNRTVLRLAFWGIPLSLSVMGLKLLAWWVTGSVALLSDGLESLVNVVAAVIAYAMIGYAAKPADAGHPFGHHKAEYFSAVIEGVLIVVAALLILWEAVPEMMAPSLLNAPALGLAINFGAGVVNALWAYVLIRAGEAHRSPALSADGHHILSDVVTSAGVLAGLVLAIATGYAILDPLLAVVVAGNILFQGWTVISRSIDGLMDKAVPVEEEEAIKQAIAAAAGGSLGVHDLKTRQAGPATFVDFHMVVPETMPVGDAHDICDRIEDAIRAVHPGARIAIHVEPEGEKAHGVRVKTTASRV
;
A
#
# COMPACT_ATOMS: atom_id res chain seq x y z
N MET A 1 2.34 13.47 9.62
CA MET A 1 1.06 13.87 8.99
C MET A 1 0.42 15.01 9.74
N THR A 2 -0.04 16.01 9.02
CA THR A 2 -0.91 17.05 9.55
C THR A 2 -2.36 16.55 9.64
N ALA A 3 -3.19 17.15 10.48
CA ALA A 3 -4.62 16.79 10.57
C ALA A 3 -5.37 16.96 9.22
N SER A 4 -4.86 17.78 8.30
CA SER A 4 -5.36 17.92 6.93
C SER A 4 -5.08 16.69 6.06
N ASP A 5 -3.91 16.06 6.21
CA ASP A 5 -3.54 14.88 5.40
C ASP A 5 -4.48 13.70 5.70
N ASN A 6 -4.79 13.47 6.99
CA ASN A 6 -5.73 12.43 7.42
C ASN A 6 -7.13 12.64 6.83
N ARG A 7 -7.58 13.90 6.67
CA ARG A 7 -8.91 14.19 6.10
C ARG A 7 -8.98 13.87 4.61
N THR A 8 -7.90 14.09 3.86
CA THR A 8 -7.85 13.76 2.43
C THR A 8 -7.88 12.26 2.22
N VAL A 9 -7.02 11.51 2.92
CA VAL A 9 -6.95 10.05 2.83
C VAL A 9 -8.30 9.41 3.16
N LEU A 10 -8.92 9.82 4.26
CA LEU A 10 -10.22 9.30 4.69
C LEU A 10 -11.36 9.65 3.71
N ARG A 11 -11.34 10.85 3.12
CA ARG A 11 -12.33 11.25 2.10
C ARG A 11 -12.19 10.43 0.82
N LEU A 12 -10.96 10.16 0.38
CA LEU A 12 -10.72 9.32 -0.79
C LEU A 12 -11.22 7.91 -0.54
N ALA A 13 -10.88 7.31 0.60
CA ALA A 13 -11.39 5.99 0.98
C ALA A 13 -12.93 5.95 1.02
N PHE A 14 -13.56 6.99 1.57
CA PHE A 14 -15.03 7.10 1.58
C PHE A 14 -15.63 7.15 0.17
N TRP A 15 -15.07 7.97 -0.73
CA TRP A 15 -15.55 8.08 -2.12
C TRP A 15 -15.28 6.82 -2.95
N GLY A 16 -14.29 6.01 -2.55
CA GLY A 16 -14.02 4.71 -3.16
C GLY A 16 -15.21 3.75 -3.05
N ILE A 17 -16.00 3.83 -1.98
CA ILE A 17 -17.15 2.95 -1.74
C ILE A 17 -18.27 3.14 -2.79
N PRO A 18 -18.88 4.34 -2.94
CA PRO A 18 -19.93 4.54 -3.94
C PRO A 18 -19.41 4.36 -5.37
N LEU A 19 -18.13 4.67 -5.63
CA LEU A 19 -17.53 4.44 -6.94
C LEU A 19 -17.43 2.95 -7.25
N SER A 20 -16.89 2.15 -6.33
CA SER A 20 -16.77 0.70 -6.48
C SER A 20 -18.14 0.04 -6.64
N LEU A 21 -19.15 0.50 -5.89
CA LEU A 21 -20.54 0.04 -6.06
C LEU A 21 -21.09 0.34 -7.46
N SER A 22 -20.79 1.55 -7.97
CA SER A 22 -21.22 1.96 -9.32
C SER A 22 -20.56 1.10 -10.38
N VAL A 23 -19.25 0.87 -10.27
CA VAL A 23 -18.48 0.03 -11.21
C VAL A 23 -18.93 -1.42 -11.17
N MET A 24 -19.12 -1.99 -9.96
CA MET A 24 -19.69 -3.33 -9.81
C MET A 24 -21.05 -3.45 -10.52
N GLY A 25 -21.93 -2.45 -10.36
CA GLY A 25 -23.21 -2.40 -11.07
C GLY A 25 -23.06 -2.40 -12.59
N LEU A 26 -22.09 -1.63 -13.13
CA LEU A 26 -21.80 -1.60 -14.57
C LEU A 26 -21.27 -2.95 -15.08
N LYS A 27 -20.34 -3.59 -14.36
CA LYS A 27 -19.79 -4.89 -14.77
C LYS A 27 -20.83 -6.00 -14.71
N LEU A 28 -21.66 -6.04 -13.67
CA LEU A 28 -22.77 -7.00 -13.58
C LEU A 28 -23.82 -6.77 -14.68
N LEU A 29 -24.06 -5.52 -15.09
CA LEU A 29 -24.90 -5.21 -16.23
C LEU A 29 -24.28 -5.71 -17.55
N ALA A 30 -22.97 -5.52 -17.74
CA ALA A 30 -22.25 -6.02 -18.90
C ALA A 30 -22.35 -7.55 -19.01
N TRP A 31 -22.20 -8.26 -17.88
CA TRP A 31 -22.44 -9.69 -17.79
C TRP A 31 -23.89 -10.04 -18.17
N TRP A 32 -24.88 -9.42 -17.55
CA TRP A 32 -26.30 -9.75 -17.79
C TRP A 32 -26.71 -9.58 -19.26
N VAL A 33 -26.15 -8.57 -19.95
CA VAL A 33 -26.40 -8.32 -21.37
C VAL A 33 -25.69 -9.33 -22.29
N THR A 34 -24.55 -9.88 -21.87
CA THR A 34 -23.68 -10.73 -22.72
C THR A 34 -23.82 -12.22 -22.45
N GLY A 35 -24.17 -12.61 -21.21
CA GLY A 35 -24.11 -13.99 -20.73
C GLY A 35 -22.68 -14.55 -20.60
N SER A 36 -21.64 -13.72 -20.71
CA SER A 36 -20.23 -14.19 -20.68
C SER A 36 -19.78 -14.55 -19.27
N VAL A 37 -19.24 -15.76 -19.10
CA VAL A 37 -18.65 -16.21 -17.83
C VAL A 37 -17.46 -15.34 -17.44
N ALA A 38 -16.61 -14.94 -18.39
CA ALA A 38 -15.49 -14.05 -18.11
C ALA A 38 -15.93 -12.67 -17.60
N LEU A 39 -17.04 -12.12 -18.12
CA LEU A 39 -17.60 -10.87 -17.60
C LEU A 39 -18.32 -11.05 -16.25
N LEU A 40 -18.84 -12.24 -15.94
CA LEU A 40 -19.32 -12.56 -14.59
C LEU A 40 -18.17 -12.55 -13.59
N SER A 41 -17.05 -13.20 -13.93
CA SER A 41 -15.83 -13.19 -13.11
C SER A 41 -15.34 -11.76 -12.84
N ASP A 42 -15.30 -10.93 -13.88
CA ASP A 42 -14.93 -9.50 -13.77
C ASP A 42 -15.89 -8.71 -12.86
N GLY A 43 -17.19 -9.02 -12.91
CA GLY A 43 -18.20 -8.47 -12.00
C GLY A 43 -18.07 -8.95 -10.55
N LEU A 44 -17.72 -10.22 -10.34
CA LEU A 44 -17.47 -10.79 -9.00
C LEU A 44 -16.18 -10.27 -8.38
N GLU A 45 -15.15 -9.98 -9.18
CA GLU A 45 -13.94 -9.28 -8.73
C GLU A 45 -14.28 -7.87 -8.20
N SER A 46 -15.21 -7.16 -8.85
CA SER A 46 -15.68 -5.87 -8.36
C SER A 46 -16.45 -5.93 -7.03
N LEU A 47 -16.97 -7.10 -6.62
CA LEU A 47 -17.48 -7.27 -5.25
C LEU A 47 -16.34 -7.19 -4.23
N VAL A 48 -15.18 -7.76 -4.55
CA VAL A 48 -13.99 -7.65 -3.70
C VAL A 48 -13.57 -6.20 -3.57
N ASN A 49 -13.60 -5.42 -4.65
CA ASN A 49 -13.29 -3.98 -4.61
C ASN A 49 -14.21 -3.22 -3.66
N VAL A 50 -15.52 -3.50 -3.66
CA VAL A 50 -16.46 -2.88 -2.73
C VAL A 50 -16.13 -3.23 -1.28
N VAL A 51 -15.88 -4.52 -0.99
CA VAL A 51 -15.53 -4.97 0.36
C VAL A 51 -14.19 -4.37 0.81
N ALA A 52 -13.19 -4.36 -0.06
CA ALA A 52 -11.87 -3.77 0.19
C ALA A 52 -11.99 -2.27 0.50
N ALA A 53 -12.74 -1.50 -0.29
CA ALA A 53 -12.96 -0.07 -0.06
C ALA A 53 -13.60 0.22 1.30
N VAL A 54 -14.58 -0.59 1.72
CA VAL A 54 -15.22 -0.47 3.04
C VAL A 54 -14.22 -0.76 4.17
N ILE A 55 -13.43 -1.82 4.04
CA ILE A 55 -12.41 -2.19 5.03
C ILE A 55 -11.31 -1.13 5.09
N ALA A 56 -10.84 -0.62 3.95
CA ALA A 56 -9.86 0.45 3.86
C ALA A 56 -10.37 1.71 4.57
N TYR A 57 -11.60 2.16 4.29
CA TYR A 57 -12.19 3.29 4.98
C TYR A 57 -12.24 3.09 6.51
N ALA A 58 -12.67 1.92 6.98
CA ALA A 58 -12.74 1.62 8.41
C ALA A 58 -11.35 1.59 9.08
N MET A 59 -10.37 0.94 8.44
CA MET A 59 -9.02 0.78 8.99
C MET A 59 -8.21 2.08 8.95
N ILE A 60 -8.34 2.89 7.89
CA ILE A 60 -7.76 4.24 7.83
C ILE A 60 -8.37 5.10 8.95
N GLY A 61 -9.69 5.05 9.14
CA GLY A 61 -10.37 5.77 10.22
C GLY A 61 -9.88 5.33 11.61
N TYR A 62 -9.65 4.03 11.82
CA TYR A 62 -9.11 3.51 13.07
C TYR A 62 -7.63 3.89 13.27
N ALA A 63 -6.81 3.80 12.23
CA ALA A 63 -5.39 4.15 12.25
C ALA A 63 -5.13 5.65 12.51
N ALA A 64 -6.08 6.50 12.13
CA ALA A 64 -6.04 7.94 12.37
C ALA A 64 -6.29 8.32 13.84
N LYS A 65 -6.70 7.38 14.71
CA LYS A 65 -6.88 7.64 16.14
C LYS A 65 -5.54 7.95 16.80
N PRO A 66 -5.49 8.94 17.72
CA PRO A 66 -4.28 9.24 18.47
C PRO A 66 -3.86 8.06 19.35
N ALA A 67 -2.65 8.14 19.90
CA ALA A 67 -2.18 7.20 20.92
C ALA A 67 -3.08 7.24 22.17
N ASP A 68 -3.29 6.08 22.76
CA ASP A 68 -4.04 5.92 24.01
C ASP A 68 -3.30 4.96 24.96
N ALA A 69 -3.90 4.66 26.12
CA ALA A 69 -3.28 3.80 27.12
C ALA A 69 -3.06 2.35 26.64
N GLY A 70 -3.90 1.85 25.72
CA GLY A 70 -3.75 0.51 25.13
C GLY A 70 -2.74 0.49 23.97
N HIS A 71 -2.59 1.61 23.27
CA HIS A 71 -1.68 1.78 22.14
C HIS A 71 -0.85 3.07 22.26
N PRO A 72 0.21 3.08 23.09
CA PRO A 72 1.03 4.28 23.34
C PRO A 72 1.75 4.84 22.10
N PHE A 73 2.00 3.98 21.11
CA PHE A 73 2.59 4.36 19.83
C PHE A 73 1.56 4.74 18.75
N GLY A 74 0.26 4.70 19.10
CA GLY A 74 -0.84 4.95 18.18
C GLY A 74 -1.32 3.69 17.44
N HIS A 75 -2.33 3.88 16.61
CA HIS A 75 -3.04 2.80 15.90
C HIS A 75 -2.55 2.62 14.45
N HIS A 76 -1.41 3.21 14.09
CA HIS A 76 -0.98 3.36 12.70
C HIS A 76 -0.81 2.04 11.93
N LYS A 77 -0.47 0.94 12.61
CA LYS A 77 -0.34 -0.39 11.98
C LYS A 77 -1.68 -0.98 11.51
N ALA A 78 -2.82 -0.42 11.92
CA ALA A 78 -4.14 -0.91 11.52
C ALA A 78 -4.37 -0.89 10.00
N GLU A 79 -3.77 0.06 9.27
CA GLU A 79 -3.87 0.12 7.80
C GLU A 79 -3.31 -1.13 7.12
N TYR A 80 -2.24 -1.74 7.66
CA TYR A 80 -1.66 -2.95 7.07
C TYR A 80 -2.61 -4.15 7.18
N PHE A 81 -3.47 -4.22 8.21
CA PHE A 81 -4.47 -5.27 8.29
C PHE A 81 -5.50 -5.18 7.16
N SER A 82 -5.85 -3.95 6.74
CA SER A 82 -6.72 -3.76 5.57
C SER A 82 -6.11 -4.39 4.32
N ALA A 83 -4.85 -4.09 4.05
CA ALA A 83 -4.15 -4.57 2.87
C ALA A 83 -3.92 -6.09 2.90
N VAL A 84 -3.68 -6.69 4.08
CA VAL A 84 -3.64 -8.16 4.22
C VAL A 84 -5.00 -8.79 3.92
N ILE A 85 -6.09 -8.27 4.52
CA ILE A 85 -7.44 -8.81 4.31
C ILE A 85 -7.83 -8.68 2.84
N GLU A 86 -7.58 -7.53 2.23
CA GLU A 86 -7.78 -7.30 0.80
C GLU A 86 -7.01 -8.33 -0.04
N GLY A 87 -5.70 -8.49 0.22
CA GLY A 87 -4.89 -9.49 -0.48
C GLY A 87 -5.42 -10.91 -0.35
N VAL A 88 -5.99 -11.28 0.81
CA VAL A 88 -6.65 -12.58 0.99
C VAL A 88 -7.92 -12.69 0.15
N LEU A 89 -8.74 -11.64 0.10
CA LEU A 89 -9.95 -11.65 -0.74
C LEU A 89 -9.61 -11.74 -2.23
N ILE A 90 -8.54 -11.08 -2.68
CA ILE A 90 -8.02 -11.17 -4.05
C ILE A 90 -7.65 -12.63 -4.38
N VAL A 91 -6.90 -13.30 -3.50
CA VAL A 91 -6.52 -14.70 -3.68
C VAL A 91 -7.76 -15.60 -3.74
N VAL A 92 -8.73 -15.38 -2.86
CA VAL A 92 -9.99 -16.15 -2.86
C VAL A 92 -10.75 -15.94 -4.17
N ALA A 93 -10.89 -14.70 -4.66
CA ALA A 93 -11.54 -14.42 -5.92
C ALA A 93 -10.83 -15.09 -7.10
N ALA A 94 -9.49 -15.03 -7.16
CA ALA A 94 -8.73 -15.71 -8.21
C ALA A 94 -8.93 -17.23 -8.19
N LEU A 95 -8.99 -17.85 -7.01
CA LEU A 95 -9.28 -19.29 -6.88
C LEU A 95 -10.71 -19.64 -7.34
N LEU A 96 -11.70 -18.78 -7.04
CA LEU A 96 -13.07 -18.95 -7.53
C LEU A 96 -13.14 -18.81 -9.06
N ILE A 97 -12.40 -17.87 -9.65
CA ILE A 97 -12.30 -17.72 -11.12
C ILE A 97 -11.70 -18.98 -11.75
N LEU A 98 -10.61 -19.52 -11.18
CA LEU A 98 -10.02 -20.78 -11.64
C LEU A 98 -11.01 -21.94 -11.54
N TRP A 99 -11.79 -21.99 -10.45
CA TRP A 99 -12.79 -23.04 -10.24
C TRP A 99 -13.90 -23.02 -11.29
N GLU A 100 -14.33 -21.84 -11.74
CA GLU A 100 -15.34 -21.68 -12.79
C GLU A 100 -14.77 -21.85 -14.21
N ALA A 101 -13.57 -21.33 -14.47
CA ALA A 101 -12.98 -21.32 -15.81
C ALA A 101 -12.49 -22.71 -16.27
N VAL A 102 -11.99 -23.56 -15.36
CA VAL A 102 -11.44 -24.88 -15.71
C VAL A 102 -12.48 -25.84 -16.31
N PRO A 103 -13.70 -25.98 -15.75
CA PRO A 103 -14.77 -26.77 -16.38
C PRO A 103 -15.17 -26.25 -17.77
N GLU A 104 -15.25 -24.92 -17.95
CA GLU A 104 -15.65 -24.30 -19.22
C GLU A 104 -14.63 -24.58 -20.35
N MET A 105 -13.35 -24.79 -20.02
CA MET A 105 -12.35 -25.27 -20.99
C MET A 105 -12.68 -26.65 -21.57
N MET A 106 -13.39 -27.50 -20.82
CA MET A 106 -13.76 -28.86 -21.25
C MET A 106 -15.03 -28.89 -22.11
N ALA A 107 -15.88 -27.87 -22.02
CA ALA A 107 -17.09 -27.73 -22.84
C ALA A 107 -17.31 -26.28 -23.31
N PRO A 108 -16.43 -25.73 -24.18
CA PRO A 108 -16.48 -24.32 -24.56
C PRO A 108 -17.76 -23.97 -25.32
N SER A 109 -18.44 -22.91 -24.90
CA SER A 109 -19.64 -22.39 -25.57
C SER A 109 -19.32 -21.13 -26.38
N LEU A 110 -19.92 -21.00 -27.57
CA LEU A 110 -19.78 -19.77 -28.37
C LEU A 110 -20.64 -18.66 -27.76
N LEU A 111 -19.98 -17.56 -27.38
CA LEU A 111 -20.64 -16.41 -26.79
C LEU A 111 -21.24 -15.52 -27.88
N ASN A 112 -22.54 -15.21 -27.76
CA ASN A 112 -23.11 -14.02 -28.37
C ASN A 112 -22.83 -12.85 -27.43
N ALA A 113 -21.68 -12.21 -27.55
CA ALA A 113 -21.37 -11.02 -26.75
C ALA A 113 -21.79 -9.76 -27.53
N PRO A 114 -22.91 -9.10 -27.18
CA PRO A 114 -23.31 -7.87 -27.87
C PRO A 114 -22.26 -6.80 -27.64
N ALA A 115 -21.94 -6.02 -28.69
CA ALA A 115 -21.01 -4.90 -28.60
C ALA A 115 -21.36 -3.91 -27.45
N LEU A 116 -22.63 -3.86 -27.07
CA LEU A 116 -23.12 -3.09 -25.92
C LEU A 116 -22.49 -3.54 -24.59
N GLY A 117 -22.42 -4.84 -24.31
CA GLY A 117 -21.84 -5.32 -23.04
C GLY A 117 -20.33 -5.08 -22.96
N LEU A 118 -19.63 -5.25 -24.09
CA LEU A 118 -18.20 -4.89 -24.21
C LEU A 118 -17.98 -3.40 -23.94
N ALA A 119 -18.83 -2.53 -24.51
CA ALA A 119 -18.73 -1.09 -24.31
C ALA A 119 -19.00 -0.67 -22.85
N ILE A 120 -19.98 -1.31 -22.19
CA ILE A 120 -20.26 -1.08 -20.76
C ILE A 120 -19.04 -1.48 -19.92
N ASN A 121 -18.46 -2.66 -20.16
CA ASN A 121 -17.30 -3.12 -19.39
C ASN A 121 -16.07 -2.24 -19.62
N PHE A 122 -15.84 -1.81 -20.86
CA PHE A 122 -14.77 -0.87 -21.18
C PHE A 122 -14.96 0.46 -20.44
N GLY A 123 -16.19 1.01 -20.41
CA GLY A 123 -16.50 2.23 -19.66
C GLY A 123 -16.25 2.08 -18.15
N ALA A 124 -16.63 0.94 -17.58
CA ALA A 124 -16.35 0.59 -16.18
C ALA A 124 -14.82 0.54 -15.91
N GLY A 125 -14.06 -0.10 -16.81
CA GLY A 125 -12.59 -0.15 -16.73
C GLY A 125 -11.93 1.22 -16.80
N VAL A 126 -12.43 2.16 -17.62
CA VAL A 126 -11.92 3.54 -17.65
C VAL A 126 -12.14 4.25 -16.32
N VAL A 127 -13.31 4.08 -15.70
CA VAL A 127 -13.60 4.65 -14.37
C VAL A 127 -12.63 4.09 -13.32
N ASN A 128 -12.43 2.77 -13.30
CA ASN A 128 -11.45 2.13 -12.40
C ASN A 128 -10.02 2.63 -12.66
N ALA A 129 -9.60 2.79 -13.91
CA ALA A 129 -8.27 3.26 -14.25
C ALA A 129 -8.00 4.68 -13.71
N LEU A 130 -8.96 5.58 -13.89
CA LEU A 130 -8.87 6.95 -13.36
C LEU A 130 -8.82 6.95 -11.84
N TRP A 131 -9.64 6.12 -11.20
CA TRP A 131 -9.68 6.03 -9.75
C TRP A 131 -8.43 5.41 -9.14
N ALA A 132 -7.94 4.31 -9.72
CA ALA A 132 -6.69 3.67 -9.34
C ALA A 132 -5.52 4.67 -9.40
N TYR A 133 -5.45 5.47 -10.46
CA TYR A 133 -4.43 6.52 -10.57
C TYR A 133 -4.49 7.54 -9.41
N VAL A 134 -5.71 7.99 -9.05
CA VAL A 134 -5.91 8.92 -7.93
C VAL A 134 -5.49 8.28 -6.61
N LEU A 135 -5.89 7.02 -6.36
CA LEU A 135 -5.58 6.30 -5.13
C LEU A 135 -4.09 6.00 -4.97
N ILE A 136 -3.42 5.51 -6.01
CA ILE A 136 -1.97 5.22 -5.96
C ILE A 136 -1.21 6.51 -5.65
N ARG A 137 -1.50 7.59 -6.37
CA ARG A 137 -0.81 8.87 -6.18
C ARG A 137 -1.06 9.45 -4.79
N ALA A 138 -2.28 9.34 -4.27
CA ALA A 138 -2.60 9.81 -2.92
C ALA A 138 -2.00 8.90 -1.83
N GLY A 139 -2.00 7.58 -2.05
CA GLY A 139 -1.42 6.59 -1.15
C GLY A 139 0.08 6.78 -0.98
N GLU A 140 0.80 7.03 -2.06
CA GLU A 140 2.23 7.36 -2.03
C GLU A 140 2.47 8.73 -1.38
N ALA A 141 1.75 9.77 -1.81
CA ALA A 141 1.94 11.13 -1.29
C ALA A 141 1.64 11.26 0.22
N HIS A 142 0.68 10.49 0.73
CA HIS A 142 0.28 10.51 2.14
C HIS A 142 0.79 9.32 2.95
N ARG A 143 1.59 8.42 2.34
CA ARG A 143 2.12 7.20 2.97
C ARG A 143 1.03 6.34 3.62
N SER A 144 -0.08 6.13 2.89
CA SER A 144 -1.18 5.25 3.30
C SER A 144 -1.06 3.90 2.59
N PRO A 145 -0.66 2.83 3.31
CA PRO A 145 -0.61 1.48 2.75
C PRO A 145 -1.99 1.01 2.27
N ALA A 146 -3.06 1.41 2.96
CA ALA A 146 -4.41 1.01 2.60
C ALA A 146 -4.85 1.60 1.24
N LEU A 147 -4.64 2.91 0.99
CA LEU A 147 -4.98 3.49 -0.32
C LEU A 147 -4.05 2.99 -1.43
N SER A 148 -2.77 2.76 -1.13
CA SER A 148 -1.83 2.23 -2.13
C SER A 148 -2.21 0.79 -2.53
N ALA A 149 -2.56 -0.06 -1.57
CA ALA A 149 -3.02 -1.43 -1.84
C ALA A 149 -4.30 -1.44 -2.68
N ASP A 150 -5.33 -0.68 -2.26
CA ASP A 150 -6.61 -0.56 -2.96
C ASP A 150 -6.41 -0.01 -4.38
N GLY A 151 -5.60 1.04 -4.54
CA GLY A 151 -5.27 1.61 -5.85
C GLY A 151 -4.56 0.62 -6.79
N HIS A 152 -3.60 -0.15 -6.28
CA HIS A 152 -2.90 -1.16 -7.09
C HIS A 152 -3.78 -2.36 -7.43
N HIS A 153 -4.68 -2.76 -6.53
CA HIS A 153 -5.66 -3.80 -6.80
C HIS A 153 -6.68 -3.35 -7.86
N ILE A 154 -7.22 -2.13 -7.77
CA ILE A 154 -8.11 -1.60 -8.82
C ILE A 154 -7.36 -1.45 -10.15
N LEU A 155 -6.08 -1.05 -10.14
CA LEU A 155 -5.28 -1.04 -11.37
C LEU A 155 -5.10 -2.45 -11.95
N SER A 156 -4.92 -3.45 -11.10
CA SER A 156 -4.89 -4.84 -11.52
C SER A 156 -6.20 -5.24 -12.19
N ASP A 157 -7.33 -4.96 -11.55
CA ASP A 157 -8.67 -5.22 -12.09
C ASP A 157 -8.83 -4.58 -13.49
N VAL A 158 -8.31 -3.38 -13.72
CA VAL A 158 -8.32 -2.76 -15.07
C VAL A 158 -7.51 -3.58 -16.08
N VAL A 159 -6.32 -4.04 -15.70
CA VAL A 159 -5.46 -4.85 -16.57
C VAL A 159 -6.11 -6.20 -16.88
N THR A 160 -6.73 -6.83 -15.89
CA THR A 160 -7.42 -8.11 -16.04
C THR A 160 -8.69 -7.96 -16.87
N SER A 161 -9.52 -6.94 -16.63
CA SER A 161 -10.69 -6.59 -17.46
C SER A 161 -10.30 -6.31 -18.90
N ALA A 162 -9.18 -5.61 -19.14
CA ALA A 162 -8.67 -5.34 -20.48
C ALA A 162 -8.22 -6.64 -21.17
N GLY A 163 -7.60 -7.55 -20.42
CA GLY A 163 -7.31 -8.91 -20.85
C GLY A 163 -8.59 -9.63 -21.30
N VAL A 164 -9.58 -9.75 -20.41
CA VAL A 164 -10.87 -10.39 -20.70
C VAL A 164 -11.54 -9.79 -21.94
N LEU A 165 -11.58 -8.46 -22.06
CA LEU A 165 -12.11 -7.78 -23.25
C LEU A 165 -11.36 -8.18 -24.54
N ALA A 166 -10.03 -8.21 -24.50
CA ALA A 166 -9.22 -8.63 -25.64
C ALA A 166 -9.46 -10.11 -26.00
N GLY A 167 -9.59 -10.98 -25.00
CA GLY A 167 -9.92 -12.40 -25.19
C GLY A 167 -11.27 -12.61 -25.83
N LEU A 168 -12.28 -11.89 -25.36
CA LEU A 168 -13.63 -11.97 -25.89
C LEU A 168 -13.70 -11.46 -27.33
N VAL A 169 -13.04 -10.35 -27.65
CA VAL A 169 -12.91 -9.85 -29.04
C VAL A 169 -12.21 -10.88 -29.93
N LEU A 170 -11.15 -11.52 -29.45
CA LEU A 170 -10.43 -12.55 -30.19
C LEU A 170 -11.27 -13.82 -30.39
N ALA A 171 -12.02 -14.26 -29.38
CA ALA A 171 -12.92 -15.40 -29.46
C ALA A 171 -14.03 -15.17 -30.49
N ILE A 172 -14.62 -13.97 -30.53
CA ILE A 172 -15.62 -13.58 -31.53
C ILE A 172 -15.00 -13.54 -32.94
N ALA A 173 -13.82 -12.94 -33.09
CA ALA A 173 -13.17 -12.77 -34.39
C ALA A 173 -12.68 -14.09 -34.99
N THR A 174 -12.25 -15.04 -34.16
CA THR A 174 -11.68 -16.33 -34.60
C THR A 174 -12.69 -17.47 -34.60
N GLY A 175 -13.77 -17.36 -33.83
CA GLY A 175 -14.74 -18.45 -33.60
C GLY A 175 -14.22 -19.54 -32.64
N TYR A 176 -13.07 -19.36 -31.99
CA TYR A 176 -12.55 -20.31 -31.02
C TYR A 176 -13.07 -20.01 -29.61
N ALA A 177 -14.14 -20.69 -29.21
CA ALA A 177 -14.77 -20.57 -27.90
C ALA A 177 -13.81 -20.83 -26.71
N ILE A 178 -12.78 -21.66 -26.90
CA ILE A 178 -11.81 -22.00 -25.84
C ILE A 178 -10.93 -20.81 -25.40
N LEU A 179 -10.84 -19.76 -26.21
CA LEU A 179 -9.99 -18.60 -25.90
C LEU A 179 -10.46 -17.83 -24.67
N ASP A 180 -11.77 -17.79 -24.41
CA ASP A 180 -12.36 -17.11 -23.26
C ASP A 180 -11.94 -17.77 -21.92
N PRO A 181 -12.22 -19.07 -21.68
CA PRO A 181 -11.82 -19.71 -20.43
C PRO A 181 -10.30 -19.87 -20.29
N LEU A 182 -9.54 -20.03 -21.39
CA LEU A 182 -8.08 -20.05 -21.34
C LEU A 182 -7.51 -18.72 -20.82
N LEU A 183 -8.05 -17.59 -21.30
CA LEU A 183 -7.57 -16.29 -20.87
C LEU A 183 -7.97 -15.99 -19.42
N ALA A 184 -9.17 -16.41 -19.00
CA ALA A 184 -9.60 -16.32 -17.60
C ALA A 184 -8.61 -17.04 -16.65
N VAL A 185 -8.10 -18.21 -17.02
CA VAL A 185 -7.06 -18.93 -16.24
C VAL A 185 -5.74 -18.15 -16.18
N VAL A 186 -5.28 -17.59 -17.30
CA VAL A 186 -4.05 -16.77 -17.34
C VAL A 186 -4.20 -15.53 -16.46
N VAL A 187 -5.34 -14.85 -16.56
CA VAL A 187 -5.70 -13.69 -15.75
C VAL A 187 -5.72 -14.05 -14.26
N ALA A 188 -6.40 -15.12 -13.88
CA ALA A 188 -6.44 -15.55 -12.47
C ALA A 188 -5.06 -15.88 -11.90
N GLY A 189 -4.15 -16.44 -12.71
CA GLY A 189 -2.76 -16.65 -12.32
C GLY A 189 -2.01 -15.33 -12.03
N ASN A 190 -2.29 -14.28 -12.79
CA ASN A 190 -1.75 -12.94 -12.54
C ASN A 190 -2.30 -12.34 -11.24
N ILE A 191 -3.61 -12.46 -11.03
CA ILE A 191 -4.30 -12.00 -9.81
C ILE A 191 -3.73 -12.68 -8.56
N LEU A 192 -3.46 -14.00 -8.60
CA LEU A 192 -2.82 -14.72 -7.49
C LEU A 192 -1.45 -14.13 -7.13
N PHE A 193 -0.62 -13.83 -8.14
CA PHE A 193 0.70 -13.23 -7.93
C PHE A 193 0.61 -11.84 -7.28
N GLN A 194 -0.39 -11.04 -7.68
CA GLN A 194 -0.61 -9.72 -7.11
C GLN A 194 -1.16 -9.81 -5.69
N GLY A 195 -2.12 -10.68 -5.42
CA GLY A 195 -2.62 -10.96 -4.06
C GLY A 195 -1.48 -11.36 -3.12
N TRP A 196 -0.58 -12.25 -3.57
CA TRP A 196 0.64 -12.60 -2.83
C TRP A 196 1.56 -11.40 -2.56
N THR A 197 1.75 -10.55 -3.58
CA THR A 197 2.60 -9.36 -3.47
C THR A 197 2.03 -8.35 -2.46
N VAL A 198 0.72 -8.11 -2.49
CA VAL A 198 0.04 -7.21 -1.54
C VAL A 198 0.16 -7.74 -0.11
N ILE A 199 -0.09 -9.04 0.10
CA ILE A 199 0.05 -9.69 1.41
C ILE A 199 1.50 -9.55 1.92
N SER A 200 2.49 -9.88 1.10
CA SER A 200 3.91 -9.87 1.50
C SER A 200 4.37 -8.46 1.90
N ARG A 201 4.02 -7.43 1.12
CA ARG A 201 4.35 -6.04 1.44
C ARG A 201 3.67 -5.55 2.72
N SER A 202 2.46 -6.03 3.00
CA SER A 202 1.71 -5.65 4.19
C SER A 202 2.27 -6.30 5.46
N ILE A 203 2.70 -7.56 5.36
CA ILE A 203 3.37 -8.28 6.45
C ILE A 203 4.70 -7.60 6.79
N ASP A 204 5.49 -7.22 5.78
CA ASP A 204 6.72 -6.44 5.95
C ASP A 204 6.49 -5.18 6.79
N GLY A 205 5.39 -4.46 6.53
CA GLY A 205 5.00 -3.27 7.30
C GLY A 205 4.62 -3.56 8.76
N LEU A 206 4.12 -4.76 9.06
CA LEU A 206 3.86 -5.21 10.43
C LEU A 206 5.15 -5.54 11.19
N MET A 207 6.20 -5.95 10.48
CA MET A 207 7.51 -6.37 11.00
C MET A 207 8.50 -5.22 11.27
N ASP A 208 8.04 -3.97 11.35
CA ASP A 208 8.87 -2.80 11.62
C ASP A 208 10.03 -2.63 10.61
N LYS A 209 9.72 -2.84 9.32
CA LYS A 209 10.65 -2.59 8.21
C LYS A 209 11.20 -1.16 8.25
N ALA A 210 12.49 -1.04 7.95
CA ALA A 210 13.20 0.23 7.82
C ALA A 210 12.57 1.12 6.74
N VAL A 211 12.81 2.42 6.84
CA VAL A 211 12.41 3.38 5.79
C VAL A 211 13.17 3.10 4.49
N PRO A 212 12.69 3.57 3.32
CA PRO A 212 13.43 3.47 2.07
C PRO A 212 14.86 4.01 2.18
N VAL A 213 15.78 3.44 1.41
CA VAL A 213 17.23 3.73 1.50
C VAL A 213 17.50 5.22 1.32
N GLU A 214 16.79 5.87 0.41
CA GLU A 214 16.93 7.30 0.12
C GLU A 214 16.53 8.17 1.33
N GLU A 215 15.45 7.78 2.04
CA GLU A 215 15.01 8.47 3.25
C GLU A 215 15.96 8.22 4.42
N GLU A 216 16.47 7.00 4.55
CA GLU A 216 17.46 6.65 5.59
C GLU A 216 18.76 7.45 5.40
N GLU A 217 19.24 7.58 4.16
CA GLU A 217 20.43 8.38 3.85
C GLU A 217 20.21 9.88 4.11
N ALA A 218 19.01 10.41 3.81
CA ALA A 218 18.66 11.79 4.16
C ALA A 218 18.67 12.02 5.68
N ILE A 219 18.14 11.07 6.46
CA ILE A 219 18.17 11.11 7.94
C ILE A 219 19.62 11.07 8.45
N LYS A 220 20.47 10.16 7.92
CA LYS A 220 21.89 10.07 8.28
C LYS A 220 22.63 11.38 8.01
N GLN A 221 22.38 12.02 6.87
CA GLN A 221 23.00 13.29 6.50
C GLN A 221 22.54 14.42 7.43
N ALA A 222 21.24 14.48 7.76
CA ALA A 222 20.71 15.46 8.72
C ALA A 222 21.36 15.30 10.11
N ILE A 223 21.45 14.07 10.61
CA ILE A 223 22.14 13.75 11.87
C ILE A 223 23.61 14.18 11.79
N ALA A 224 24.33 13.80 10.73
CA ALA A 224 25.75 14.11 10.58
C ALA A 224 26.04 15.61 10.57
N ALA A 225 25.16 16.41 9.93
CA ALA A 225 25.28 17.87 9.89
C ALA A 225 24.93 18.53 11.22
N ALA A 226 23.97 17.98 11.96
CA ALA A 226 23.45 18.57 13.18
C ALA A 226 24.11 18.04 14.46
N ALA A 227 24.90 16.98 14.43
CA ALA A 227 25.48 16.33 15.62
C ALA A 227 26.79 16.98 16.14
N GLY A 228 27.10 18.23 15.76
CA GLY A 228 28.26 18.95 16.27
C GLY A 228 28.24 19.05 17.81
N GLY A 229 29.36 18.72 18.45
CA GLY A 229 29.47 18.62 19.91
C GLY A 229 29.30 17.20 20.48
N SER A 230 28.78 16.27 19.68
CA SER A 230 28.80 14.83 20.01
C SER A 230 30.13 14.19 19.58
N LEU A 231 30.49 13.10 20.25
CA LEU A 231 31.64 12.25 19.91
C LEU A 231 31.30 11.21 18.84
N GLY A 232 30.02 10.88 18.69
CA GLY A 232 29.56 9.94 17.67
C GLY A 232 28.07 9.63 17.77
N VAL A 233 27.53 9.04 16.70
CA VAL A 233 26.16 8.53 16.65
C VAL A 233 26.19 7.10 16.13
N HIS A 234 25.48 6.20 16.81
CA HIS A 234 25.43 4.79 16.47
C HIS A 234 24.06 4.16 16.78
N ASP A 235 23.92 2.88 16.45
CA ASP A 235 22.69 2.10 16.54
C ASP A 235 21.46 2.77 15.91
N LEU A 236 21.63 3.42 14.74
CA LEU A 236 20.51 4.02 14.02
C LEU A 236 19.52 2.95 13.58
N LYS A 237 18.30 3.04 14.10
CA LYS A 237 17.14 2.22 13.74
C LYS A 237 16.05 3.12 13.23
N THR A 238 15.50 2.75 12.08
CA THR A 238 14.30 3.37 11.55
C THR A 238 13.23 2.30 11.39
N ARG A 239 11.97 2.70 11.56
CA ARG A 239 10.83 1.85 11.22
C ARG A 239 9.64 2.67 10.77
N GLN A 240 8.83 2.09 9.91
CA GLN A 240 7.61 2.72 9.41
C GLN A 240 6.36 1.96 9.83
N ALA A 241 5.42 2.65 10.49
CA ALA A 241 4.10 2.14 10.81
C ALA A 241 3.04 3.00 10.11
N GLY A 242 2.56 2.55 8.96
CA GLY A 242 1.66 3.32 8.10
C GLY A 242 2.28 4.68 7.76
N PRO A 243 1.61 5.80 8.10
CA PRO A 243 2.15 7.12 7.83
C PRO A 243 3.16 7.63 8.88
N ALA A 244 3.31 6.93 10.00
CA ALA A 244 4.23 7.32 11.06
C ALA A 244 5.61 6.69 10.83
N THR A 245 6.65 7.50 11.01
CA THR A 245 8.04 7.03 11.00
C THR A 245 8.64 7.23 12.38
N PHE A 246 9.36 6.22 12.84
CA PHE A 246 10.09 6.25 14.10
C PHE A 246 11.57 6.17 13.80
N VAL A 247 12.35 6.99 14.49
CA VAL A 247 13.80 7.05 14.40
C VAL A 247 14.35 6.94 15.82
N ASP A 248 15.19 5.95 16.05
CA ASP A 248 15.85 5.69 17.33
C ASP A 248 17.35 5.53 17.09
N PHE A 249 18.17 6.17 17.91
CA PHE A 249 19.62 6.02 17.85
C PHE A 249 20.28 6.49 19.15
N HIS A 250 21.55 6.13 19.29
CA HIS A 250 22.37 6.52 20.41
C HIS A 250 23.33 7.65 20.00
N MET A 251 23.45 8.66 20.86
CA MET A 251 24.39 9.78 20.70
C MET A 251 25.40 9.76 21.85
N VAL A 252 26.68 9.74 21.50
CA VAL A 252 27.78 9.69 22.47
C VAL A 252 28.27 11.10 22.77
N VAL A 253 28.40 11.44 24.04
CA VAL A 253 28.90 12.73 24.53
C VAL A 253 29.98 12.52 25.62
N PRO A 254 30.82 13.53 25.92
CA PRO A 254 31.74 13.46 27.05
C PRO A 254 31.01 13.22 28.38
N GLU A 255 31.56 12.37 29.26
CA GLU A 255 30.92 12.03 30.55
C GLU A 255 30.70 13.26 31.45
N THR A 256 31.54 14.28 31.32
CA THR A 256 31.44 15.52 32.08
C THR A 256 30.49 16.55 31.47
N MET A 257 29.84 16.25 30.34
CA MET A 257 28.93 17.18 29.67
C MET A 257 27.67 17.41 30.53
N PRO A 258 27.30 18.67 30.81
CA PRO A 258 26.02 18.97 31.44
C PRO A 258 24.85 18.42 30.62
N VAL A 259 23.82 17.89 31.29
CA VAL A 259 22.63 17.35 30.63
C VAL A 259 21.95 18.38 29.73
N GLY A 260 21.98 19.67 30.10
CA GLY A 260 21.45 20.76 29.28
C GLY A 260 22.16 20.87 27.92
N ASP A 261 23.49 20.85 27.92
CA ASP A 261 24.27 20.95 26.68
C ASP A 261 24.06 19.73 25.77
N ALA A 262 23.93 18.54 26.37
CA ALA A 262 23.58 17.33 25.62
C ALA A 262 22.17 17.42 25.02
N HIS A 263 21.21 17.98 25.76
CA HIS A 263 19.85 18.20 25.30
C HIS A 263 19.79 19.19 24.13
N ASP A 264 20.58 20.26 24.16
CA ASP A 264 20.67 21.23 23.05
C ASP A 264 21.18 20.59 21.74
N ILE A 265 22.06 19.56 21.85
CA ILE A 265 22.48 18.78 20.69
C ILE A 265 21.33 17.89 20.20
N CYS A 266 20.60 17.24 21.11
CA CYS A 266 19.42 16.45 20.76
C CYS A 266 18.38 17.30 20.01
N ASP A 267 18.01 18.47 20.53
CA ASP A 267 17.02 19.36 19.92
C ASP A 267 17.41 19.76 18.49
N ARG A 268 18.68 20.11 18.29
CA ARG A 268 19.21 20.41 16.94
C ARG A 268 19.12 19.23 15.98
N ILE A 269 19.45 18.02 16.45
CA ILE A 269 19.34 16.82 15.62
C ILE A 269 17.87 16.52 15.33
N GLU A 270 16.99 16.65 16.31
CA GLU A 270 15.55 16.46 16.14
C GLU A 270 14.99 17.41 15.08
N ASP A 271 15.32 18.69 15.16
CA ASP A 271 14.89 19.69 14.19
C ASP A 271 15.43 19.40 12.78
N ALA A 272 16.69 18.97 12.67
CA ALA A 272 17.29 18.59 11.39
C ALA A 272 16.60 17.37 10.76
N ILE A 273 16.28 16.34 11.56
CA ILE A 273 15.54 15.17 11.09
C ILE A 273 14.12 15.57 10.69
N ARG A 274 13.43 16.40 11.48
CA ARG A 274 12.06 16.86 11.16
C ARG A 274 12.02 17.72 9.90
N ALA A 275 13.10 18.43 9.56
CA ALA A 275 13.20 19.20 8.33
C ALA A 275 13.26 18.32 7.07
N VAL A 276 13.97 17.19 7.12
CA VAL A 276 14.06 16.24 6.00
C VAL A 276 12.93 15.20 6.01
N HIS A 277 12.36 14.91 7.18
CA HIS A 277 11.31 13.93 7.37
C HIS A 277 10.20 14.44 8.31
N PRO A 278 9.27 15.26 7.79
CA PRO A 278 8.21 15.86 8.59
C PRO A 278 7.34 14.83 9.32
N GLY A 279 7.23 14.98 10.64
CA GLY A 279 6.42 14.10 11.49
C GLY A 279 7.10 12.80 11.93
N ALA A 280 8.42 12.67 11.75
CA ALA A 280 9.21 11.63 12.42
C ALA A 280 9.05 11.74 13.95
N ARG A 281 8.87 10.59 14.60
CA ARG A 281 8.96 10.46 16.05
C ARG A 281 10.36 9.99 16.40
N ILE A 282 11.08 10.80 17.16
CA ILE A 282 12.51 10.63 17.38
C ILE A 282 12.73 10.29 18.85
N ALA A 283 13.59 9.32 19.10
CA ALA A 283 14.12 9.01 20.42
C ALA A 283 15.65 9.00 20.31
N ILE A 284 16.31 9.76 21.18
CA ILE A 284 17.77 9.84 21.23
C ILE A 284 18.21 9.38 22.60
N HIS A 285 18.95 8.27 22.64
CA HIS A 285 19.59 7.81 23.87
C HIS A 285 20.98 8.45 23.98
N VAL A 286 21.18 9.29 25.00
CA VAL A 286 22.46 9.93 25.26
C VAL A 286 23.34 8.99 26.09
N GLU A 287 24.53 8.66 25.58
CA GLU A 287 25.50 7.78 26.23
C GLU A 287 26.84 8.52 26.48
N PRO A 288 27.55 8.21 27.58
CA PRO A 288 28.88 8.72 27.82
C PRO A 288 29.95 7.98 26.97
N GLU A 289 31.11 8.60 26.77
CA GLU A 289 32.22 8.05 25.97
C GLU A 289 32.78 6.69 26.43
N GLY A 290 32.52 6.29 27.68
CA GLY A 290 32.92 4.99 28.22
C GLY A 290 32.10 3.81 27.70
N GLU A 291 30.93 4.06 27.09
CA GLU A 291 30.06 3.02 26.55
C GLU A 291 30.54 2.50 25.18
N LYS A 292 30.38 1.19 24.97
CA LYS A 292 30.85 0.54 23.73
C LYS A 292 29.82 0.69 22.62
N ALA A 293 30.16 1.49 21.62
CA ALA A 293 29.33 1.68 20.43
C ALA A 293 29.04 0.36 19.68
N HIS A 294 27.75 0.09 19.44
CA HIS A 294 27.24 -1.08 18.72
C HIS A 294 26.26 -0.68 17.60
N GLY A 295 25.74 -1.64 16.84
CA GLY A 295 24.77 -1.38 15.78
C GLY A 295 25.30 -0.56 14.59
N VAL A 296 24.37 0.06 13.83
CA VAL A 296 24.67 0.84 12.62
C VAL A 296 25.23 2.21 12.98
N ARG A 297 26.43 2.55 12.49
CA ARG A 297 27.11 3.83 12.78
C ARG A 297 26.76 4.92 11.76
N VAL A 298 26.57 6.15 12.24
CA VAL A 298 26.43 7.35 11.40
C VAL A 298 27.75 8.11 11.43
N LYS A 299 28.29 8.44 10.24
CA LYS A 299 29.54 9.22 10.15
C LYS A 299 29.27 10.68 10.52
N THR A 300 29.71 11.10 11.71
CA THR A 300 29.62 12.50 12.14
C THR A 300 30.84 13.31 11.67
N THR A 301 30.69 14.63 11.53
CA THR A 301 31.78 15.55 11.16
C THR A 301 32.94 15.56 12.15
N ALA A 302 32.70 15.19 13.41
CA ALA A 302 33.73 15.07 14.45
C ALA A 302 34.57 13.78 14.35
N SER A 303 34.10 12.76 13.63
CA SER A 303 34.76 11.44 13.53
C SER A 303 35.91 11.38 12.50
N ARG A 304 36.51 12.54 12.18
CA ARG A 304 37.65 12.67 11.24
C ARG A 304 39.02 12.81 11.91
N VAL A 305 39.13 12.52 13.20
CA VAL A 305 40.40 12.48 13.92
C VAL A 305 40.66 11.06 14.44
#